data_AF-A0A3L6NX31-F1
#
_entry.id   AF-A0A3L6NX31-F1
#
_cell.length_a   1.000
_cell.length_b   1.000
_cell.length_c   1.000
_cell.angle_alpha   90.00
_cell.angle_beta   90.00
_cell.angle_gamma   90.00
#
_symmetry.space_group_name_H-M   'P 1'
#
loop_
_entity.id
_entity.type
_entity.pdbx_description
1 polymer ?
#
loop_
_entity_poly.entity_id
_entity_poly.type
_entity_poly.pdbx_seq_one_letter_code
_entity_poly.pdbx_strand_id
1 'polypeptide(L)'
;MSAPTLATEVQTSSDAAEIFTSNYYQAINRQNNILPFYINSSQRYPIAADISINGAVLPTPADYSKLLEAQGKDAHYEIESFDAHVLNPNFTMGAPENIFDSAKKEKNGDKMSILVTVMGRVQFGKGREAPQKMFNETFVLVPNWESMVKNPPKGVKKWLVMSQNFRAL
;
A
#
# COMPACT_ATOMS: atom_id res chain seq x y z
N MET A 1 -22.69 17.00 1.91
CA MET A 1 -21.77 15.86 1.97
C MET A 1 -21.35 15.71 3.42
N SER A 2 -21.38 14.50 3.97
CA SER A 2 -21.05 14.25 5.38
C SER A 2 -19.76 13.44 5.45
N ALA A 3 -18.80 13.95 6.21
CA ALA A 3 -17.57 13.23 6.52
C ALA A 3 -17.87 11.85 7.14
N PRO A 4 -16.97 10.87 6.98
CA PRO A 4 -17.09 9.59 7.68
C PRO A 4 -17.10 9.81 9.20
N THR A 5 -17.75 8.90 9.91
CA THR A 5 -17.69 8.92 11.39
C THR A 5 -16.36 8.34 11.87
N LEU A 6 -15.92 8.68 13.08
CA LEU A 6 -14.70 8.12 13.67
C LEU A 6 -14.70 6.57 13.67
N ALA A 7 -15.84 5.95 13.98
CA ALA A 7 -15.97 4.49 13.93
C ALA A 7 -15.76 3.94 12.52
N THR A 8 -16.27 4.65 11.50
CA THR A 8 -16.06 4.29 10.08
C THR A 8 -14.60 4.47 9.67
N GLU A 9 -13.95 5.55 10.11
CA GLU A 9 -12.54 5.81 9.84
C GLU A 9 -11.66 4.69 10.39
N VAL A 10 -11.83 4.35 11.68
CA VAL A 10 -11.07 3.28 12.36
C VAL A 10 -11.29 1.92 11.70
N GLN A 11 -12.53 1.56 11.41
CA GLN A 11 -12.84 0.28 10.76
C GLN A 11 -12.21 0.22 9.36
N THR A 12 -12.41 1.26 8.55
CA THR A 12 -11.98 1.27 7.16
C THR A 12 -10.47 1.34 7.03
N SER A 13 -9.76 2.07 7.92
CA SER A 13 -8.30 2.10 7.93
C SER A 13 -7.70 0.76 8.35
N SER A 14 -8.29 0.09 9.33
CA SER A 14 -7.86 -1.25 9.77
C SER A 14 -8.03 -2.27 8.65
N ASP A 15 -9.22 -2.34 8.03
CA ASP A 15 -9.51 -3.24 6.92
C ASP A 15 -8.59 -2.95 5.72
N ALA A 16 -8.34 -1.68 5.42
CA ALA A 16 -7.44 -1.26 4.35
C ALA A 16 -6.02 -1.78 4.58
N ALA A 17 -5.49 -1.60 5.80
CA ALA A 17 -4.14 -2.03 6.16
C ALA A 17 -3.99 -3.56 6.14
N GLU A 18 -4.95 -4.30 6.69
CA GLU A 18 -4.93 -5.76 6.69
C GLU A 18 -4.94 -6.32 5.25
N ILE A 19 -5.89 -5.86 4.43
CA ILE A 19 -6.01 -6.30 3.04
C ILE A 19 -4.77 -5.89 2.23
N PHE A 20 -4.28 -4.66 2.42
CA PHE A 20 -3.11 -4.17 1.70
C PHE A 20 -1.85 -4.98 2.05
N THR A 21 -1.51 -5.07 3.34
CA THR A 21 -0.29 -5.75 3.80
C THR A 21 -0.30 -7.22 3.39
N SER A 22 -1.40 -7.94 3.63
CA SER A 22 -1.55 -9.33 3.21
C SER A 22 -1.28 -9.52 1.71
N ASN A 23 -1.93 -8.72 0.86
CA ASN A 23 -1.75 -8.82 -0.59
C ASN A 23 -0.35 -8.39 -1.06
N TYR A 24 0.21 -7.34 -0.46
CA TYR A 24 1.48 -6.75 -0.87
C TYR A 24 2.64 -7.68 -0.54
N TYR A 25 2.74 -8.16 0.70
CA TYR A 25 3.81 -9.09 1.08
C TYR A 25 3.63 -10.47 0.47
N GLN A 26 2.39 -10.92 0.20
CA GLN A 26 2.17 -12.10 -0.64
C GLN A 26 2.73 -11.90 -2.06
N ALA A 27 2.57 -10.71 -2.65
CA ALA A 27 3.12 -10.41 -3.97
C ALA A 27 4.66 -10.38 -3.94
N ILE A 28 5.26 -9.74 -2.92
CA ILE A 28 6.72 -9.72 -2.72
C ILE A 28 7.28 -11.15 -2.59
N ASN A 29 6.71 -11.96 -1.69
CA ASN A 29 7.16 -13.33 -1.45
C ASN A 29 7.01 -14.25 -2.67
N ARG A 30 6.08 -13.93 -3.59
CA ARG A 30 5.89 -14.65 -4.85
C ARG A 30 6.66 -14.04 -6.01
N GLN A 31 7.40 -12.95 -5.77
CA GLN A 31 8.08 -12.15 -6.80
C GLN A 31 7.11 -11.74 -7.93
N ASN A 32 5.87 -11.43 -7.56
CA ASN A 32 4.86 -10.93 -8.49
C ASN A 32 5.08 -9.44 -8.76
N ASN A 33 4.51 -8.95 -9.87
CA ASN A 33 4.56 -7.52 -10.21
C ASN A 33 3.93 -6.67 -9.09
N ILE A 34 4.72 -5.74 -8.54
CA ILE A 34 4.27 -4.82 -7.50
C ILE A 34 3.76 -3.48 -8.03
N LEU A 35 3.97 -3.16 -9.32
CA LEU A 35 3.48 -1.91 -9.93
C LEU A 35 1.99 -1.63 -9.64
N PRO A 36 1.06 -2.61 -9.69
CA PRO A 36 -0.37 -2.38 -9.40
C PRO A 36 -0.70 -1.93 -7.97
N PHE A 37 0.27 -1.96 -7.06
CA PHE A 37 0.10 -1.45 -5.70
C PHE A 37 0.44 0.04 -5.57
N TYR A 38 1.09 0.67 -6.56
CA TYR A 38 1.56 2.05 -6.48
C TYR A 38 0.73 3.00 -7.33
N ILE A 39 0.70 4.28 -6.94
CA ILE A 39 0.04 5.32 -7.75
C ILE A 39 0.57 5.40 -9.18
N ASN A 40 1.81 4.96 -9.42
CA ASN A 40 2.44 4.88 -10.74
C ASN A 40 1.66 4.02 -11.75
N SER A 41 0.78 3.10 -11.29
CA SER A 41 -0.07 2.32 -12.20
C SER A 41 -1.29 3.08 -12.70
N SER A 42 -1.61 4.24 -12.11
CA SER A 42 -2.78 5.05 -12.49
C SER A 42 -2.35 6.36 -13.15
N GLN A 43 -3.03 6.72 -14.24
CA GLN A 43 -2.79 7.98 -14.94
C GLN A 43 -3.40 9.19 -14.24
N ARG A 44 -4.12 9.00 -13.12
CA ARG A 44 -4.82 10.08 -12.41
C ARG A 44 -3.94 10.86 -11.46
N TYR A 45 -2.88 10.26 -10.96
CA TYR A 45 -1.96 10.90 -10.05
C TYR A 45 -0.93 11.71 -10.83
N PRO A 46 -0.75 13.01 -10.54
CA PRO A 46 0.18 13.86 -11.27
C PRO A 46 1.64 13.67 -10.84
N ILE A 47 1.90 12.83 -9.83
CA ILE A 47 3.21 12.57 -9.25
C ILE A 47 3.51 11.07 -9.24
N ALA A 48 4.79 10.73 -9.18
CA ALA A 48 5.25 9.37 -8.92
C ALA A 48 5.21 9.07 -7.41
N ALA A 49 5.12 7.80 -7.04
CA ALA A 49 5.27 7.39 -5.65
C ALA A 49 6.68 7.74 -5.13
N ASP A 50 6.74 8.23 -3.90
CA ASP A 50 8.00 8.47 -3.19
C ASP A 50 8.44 7.18 -2.48
N ILE A 51 9.56 6.58 -2.91
CA ILE A 51 10.01 5.28 -2.44
C ILE A 51 11.42 5.42 -1.86
N SER A 52 11.58 5.10 -0.58
CA SER A 52 12.89 5.08 0.10
C SER A 52 13.16 3.72 0.72
N ILE A 53 14.19 3.03 0.25
CA ILE A 53 14.56 1.70 0.72
C ILE A 53 15.94 1.77 1.39
N ASN A 54 15.97 1.54 2.70
CA ASN A 54 17.15 1.71 3.55
C ASN A 54 17.83 3.09 3.41
N GLY A 55 17.05 4.13 3.14
CA GLY A 55 17.53 5.51 2.94
C GLY A 55 17.96 5.84 1.51
N ALA A 56 17.98 4.87 0.59
CA ALA A 56 18.16 5.12 -0.83
C ALA A 56 16.82 5.45 -1.49
N VAL A 57 16.72 6.62 -2.11
CA VAL A 57 15.53 7.03 -2.87
C VAL A 57 15.50 6.30 -4.21
N LEU A 58 14.40 5.61 -4.49
CA LEU A 58 14.18 4.87 -5.72
C LEU A 58 13.19 5.63 -6.61
N PRO A 59 13.52 5.87 -7.91
CA PRO A 59 12.64 6.63 -8.79
C PRO A 59 11.33 5.93 -9.15
N THR A 60 11.31 4.59 -9.19
CA THR A 60 10.16 3.82 -9.64
C THR A 60 9.93 2.53 -8.86
N PRO A 61 8.70 1.99 -8.83
CA PRO A 61 8.43 0.65 -8.32
C PRO A 61 9.20 -0.46 -9.06
N ALA A 62 9.57 -0.24 -10.33
CA ALA A 62 10.38 -1.20 -11.09
C ALA A 62 11.80 -1.28 -10.54
N ASP A 63 12.37 -0.17 -10.07
CA ASP A 63 13.69 -0.18 -9.43
C ASP A 63 13.66 -0.90 -8.07
N TYR A 64 12.56 -0.75 -7.32
CA TYR A 64 12.37 -1.56 -6.11
C TYR A 64 12.19 -3.05 -6.41
N SER A 65 11.44 -3.40 -7.47
CA SER A 65 11.29 -4.80 -7.92
C SER A 65 12.65 -5.44 -8.19
N LYS A 66 13.58 -4.73 -8.85
CA LYS A 66 14.95 -5.22 -9.09
C LYS A 66 15.71 -5.46 -7.79
N LEU A 67 15.53 -4.63 -6.77
CA LEU A 67 16.16 -4.86 -5.46
C LEU A 67 15.62 -6.12 -4.79
N LEU A 68 14.30 -6.36 -4.86
CA LEU A 68 13.68 -7.57 -4.34
C LEU A 68 14.17 -8.82 -5.09
N GLU A 69 14.28 -8.76 -6.42
CA GLU A 69 14.85 -9.83 -7.23
C GLU A 69 16.30 -10.14 -6.85
N ALA A 70 17.10 -9.10 -6.59
CA ALA A 70 18.50 -9.22 -6.19
C ALA A 70 18.68 -9.88 -4.81
N GLN A 71 17.67 -9.87 -3.93
CA GLN A 71 17.70 -10.62 -2.66
C GLN A 71 17.62 -12.13 -2.87
N GLY A 72 17.17 -12.59 -4.04
CA GLY A 72 17.02 -14.00 -4.38
C GLY A 72 15.63 -14.57 -4.06
N LYS A 73 15.35 -15.75 -4.61
CA LYS A 73 14.04 -16.43 -4.53
C LYS A 73 13.67 -16.97 -3.15
N ASP A 74 14.67 -17.08 -2.28
CA ASP A 74 14.50 -17.62 -0.93
C ASP A 74 14.36 -16.51 0.12
N ALA A 75 14.25 -15.25 -0.30
CA ALA A 75 13.88 -14.16 0.59
C ALA A 75 12.39 -14.28 0.94
N HIS A 76 12.07 -14.29 2.23
CA HIS A 76 10.70 -14.41 2.72
C HIS A 76 10.40 -13.37 3.79
N TYR A 77 9.40 -12.54 3.52
CA TYR A 77 8.89 -11.51 4.40
C TYR A 77 7.69 -12.05 5.20
N GLU A 78 7.80 -11.98 6.52
CA GLU A 78 6.73 -12.33 7.45
C GLU A 78 6.34 -11.12 8.27
N ILE A 79 5.04 -10.84 8.33
CA ILE A 79 4.49 -9.70 9.05
C ILE A 79 4.17 -10.12 10.47
N GLU A 80 4.70 -9.39 11.44
CA GLU A 80 4.46 -9.62 12.86
C GLU A 80 3.34 -8.71 13.38
N SER A 81 3.33 -7.45 12.95
CA SER A 81 2.29 -6.50 13.30
C SER A 81 2.15 -5.40 12.26
N PHE A 82 0.99 -4.75 12.26
CA PHE A 82 0.76 -3.51 11.53
C PHE A 82 -0.18 -2.60 12.32
N ASP A 83 -0.11 -1.32 12.02
CA ASP A 83 -0.94 -0.25 12.58
C ASP A 83 -1.41 0.69 11.46
N ALA A 84 -2.57 1.33 11.64
CA ALA A 84 -3.21 2.14 10.61
C ALA A 84 -3.89 3.39 11.16
N HIS A 85 -3.54 4.56 10.60
CA HIS A 85 -4.12 5.85 10.98
C HIS A 85 -4.62 6.62 9.76
N VAL A 86 -5.79 7.24 9.88
CA VAL A 86 -6.30 8.14 8.83
C VAL A 86 -5.52 9.46 8.88
N LEU A 87 -4.88 9.81 7.76
CA LEU A 87 -4.17 11.09 7.59
C LEU A 87 -5.10 12.20 7.08
N ASN A 88 -6.01 11.85 6.18
CA ASN A 88 -6.99 12.77 5.62
C ASN A 88 -8.29 11.99 5.35
N PRO A 89 -9.43 12.37 5.96
CA PRO A 89 -10.69 11.66 5.78
C PRO A 89 -11.33 11.89 4.40
N ASN A 90 -10.87 12.90 3.65
CA ASN A 90 -11.39 13.26 2.32
C ASN A 90 -10.25 13.72 1.39
N PHE A 91 -9.43 12.77 0.97
CA PHE A 91 -8.38 12.95 -0.01
C PHE A 91 -8.97 13.22 -1.42
N THR A 92 -8.39 14.17 -2.15
CA THR A 92 -8.94 14.66 -3.43
C THR A 92 -7.94 14.70 -4.60
N MET A 93 -6.65 14.44 -4.38
CA MET A 93 -5.67 14.48 -5.45
C MET A 93 -5.96 13.39 -6.50
N GLY A 94 -6.03 13.78 -7.77
CA GLY A 94 -6.35 12.87 -8.87
C GLY A 94 -7.80 12.39 -8.90
N ALA A 95 -8.66 12.87 -7.99
CA ALA A 95 -10.06 12.47 -7.95
C ALA A 95 -10.79 12.93 -9.22
N PRO A 96 -11.57 12.06 -9.89
CA PRO A 96 -12.42 12.49 -10.99
C PRO A 96 -13.55 13.41 -10.49
N GLU A 97 -14.03 14.29 -11.36
CA GLU A 97 -15.21 15.13 -11.07
C GLU A 97 -16.46 14.29 -10.78
N ASN A 98 -16.62 13.16 -11.49
CA ASN A 98 -17.78 12.28 -11.39
C ASN A 98 -17.40 10.92 -10.80
N ILE A 99 -17.33 10.84 -9.47
CA ILE A 99 -17.18 9.57 -8.74
C ILE A 99 -18.56 8.90 -8.62
N PHE A 100 -18.64 7.63 -9.01
CA PHE A 100 -19.88 6.85 -8.85
C PHE A 100 -20.24 6.71 -7.37
N ASP A 101 -21.47 7.10 -7.02
CA ASP A 101 -21.97 7.16 -5.63
C ASP A 101 -21.06 7.97 -4.67
N SER A 102 -20.47 9.08 -5.12
CA SER A 102 -19.49 9.88 -4.37
C SER A 102 -19.86 10.13 -2.90
N ALA A 103 -21.11 10.54 -2.63
CA ALA A 103 -21.56 10.82 -1.26
C ALA A 103 -21.54 9.58 -0.35
N LYS A 104 -21.87 8.41 -0.90
CA LYS A 104 -21.79 7.13 -0.18
C LYS A 104 -20.33 6.70 0.03
N LYS A 105 -19.48 6.90 -0.99
CA LYS A 105 -18.04 6.63 -0.92
C LYS A 105 -17.35 7.46 0.16
N GLU A 106 -17.67 8.75 0.22
CA GLU A 106 -17.19 9.65 1.28
C GLU A 106 -17.65 9.20 2.67
N LYS A 107 -18.95 8.93 2.84
CA LYS A 107 -19.50 8.45 4.11
C LYS A 107 -18.86 7.15 4.59
N ASN A 108 -18.49 6.26 3.66
CA ASN A 108 -17.88 4.97 3.95
C ASN A 108 -16.36 5.04 4.18
N GLY A 109 -15.74 6.22 4.12
CA GLY A 109 -14.29 6.34 4.24
C GLY A 109 -13.51 5.83 3.03
N ASP A 110 -14.16 5.65 1.87
CA ASP A 110 -13.46 5.16 0.67
C ASP A 110 -12.49 6.21 0.11
N LYS A 111 -12.66 7.49 0.46
CA LYS A 111 -11.86 8.62 -0.03
C LYS A 111 -10.74 9.04 0.92
N MET A 112 -10.35 8.20 1.88
CA MET A 112 -9.33 8.57 2.86
C MET A 112 -7.90 8.44 2.32
N SER A 113 -6.94 9.11 2.94
CA SER A 113 -5.55 8.66 2.88
C SER A 113 -5.14 8.09 4.23
N ILE A 114 -4.41 6.99 4.23
CA ILE A 114 -4.14 6.17 5.42
C ILE A 114 -2.63 5.97 5.55
N LEU A 115 -2.08 6.26 6.74
CA LEU A 115 -0.75 5.86 7.14
C LEU A 115 -0.81 4.41 7.62
N VAL A 116 0.01 3.53 7.04
CA VAL A 116 0.16 2.15 7.50
C VAL A 116 1.60 1.94 7.94
N THR A 117 1.81 1.49 9.16
CA THR A 117 3.12 1.08 9.65
C THR A 117 3.14 -0.43 9.81
N VAL A 118 4.19 -1.08 9.34
CA VAL A 118 4.34 -2.52 9.35
C VAL A 118 5.64 -2.87 10.03
N MET A 119 5.59 -3.84 10.92
CA MET A 119 6.76 -4.47 11.51
C MET A 119 6.76 -5.94 11.16
N GLY A 120 7.94 -6.46 10.84
CA GLY A 120 8.07 -7.86 10.51
C GLY A 120 9.53 -8.27 10.44
N ARG A 121 9.73 -9.46 9.88
CA ARG A 121 11.05 -10.03 9.64
C ARG A 121 11.20 -10.48 8.20
N VAL A 122 12.38 -10.32 7.66
CA VAL A 122 12.80 -10.90 6.39
C VAL A 122 13.82 -11.99 6.65
N GLN A 123 13.56 -13.18 6.14
CA GLN A 123 14.48 -14.31 6.16
C GLN A 123 15.15 -14.45 4.79
N PHE A 124 16.46 -14.64 4.75
CA PHE A 124 17.23 -14.85 3.54
C PHE A 124 17.71 -16.30 3.44
N GLY A 125 17.06 -17.13 2.64
CA GLY A 125 17.43 -18.54 2.46
C GLY A 125 16.49 -19.51 3.19
N LYS A 126 16.74 -20.81 3.02
CA LYS A 126 15.95 -21.89 3.62
C LYS A 126 16.59 -22.43 4.90
N GLY A 127 15.74 -22.90 5.81
CA GLY A 127 16.16 -23.56 7.04
C GLY A 127 16.17 -22.64 8.26
N ARG A 128 16.37 -23.25 9.44
CA ARG A 128 16.28 -22.58 10.74
C ARG A 128 17.42 -21.58 11.01
N GLU A 129 18.56 -21.79 10.36
CA GLU A 129 19.77 -20.97 10.49
C GLU A 129 19.87 -19.87 9.41
N ALA A 130 18.84 -19.73 8.56
CA ALA A 130 18.84 -18.70 7.53
C ALA A 130 18.89 -17.31 8.19
N PRO A 131 19.76 -16.39 7.71
CA PRO A 131 19.83 -15.04 8.26
C PRO A 131 18.46 -14.36 8.27
N GLN A 132 18.09 -13.82 9.43
CA GLN A 132 16.86 -13.05 9.60
C GLN A 132 17.19 -11.61 9.99
N LYS A 133 16.42 -10.66 9.47
CA LYS A 133 16.48 -9.26 9.85
C LYS A 133 15.09 -8.76 10.19
N MET A 134 14.98 -7.98 11.26
CA MET A 134 13.77 -7.22 11.52
C MET A 134 13.67 -6.08 10.52
N PHE A 135 12.46 -5.72 10.14
CA PHE A 135 12.22 -4.53 9.34
C PHE A 135 11.04 -3.73 9.88
N ASN A 136 11.09 -2.44 9.62
CA ASN A 136 9.97 -1.54 9.74
C ASN A 136 9.70 -0.92 8.37
N GLU A 137 8.43 -0.83 8.00
CA GLU A 137 8.01 -0.22 6.76
C GLU A 137 6.78 0.66 6.97
N THR A 138 6.83 1.87 6.42
CA THR A 138 5.73 2.83 6.49
C THR A 138 5.21 3.13 5.10
N PHE A 139 3.89 3.15 4.94
CA PHE A 139 3.20 3.48 3.70
C PHE A 139 2.22 4.61 3.90
N VAL A 140 2.11 5.49 2.90
CA VAL A 140 0.93 6.35 2.72
C VAL A 140 0.08 5.75 1.61
N LEU A 141 -1.08 5.22 1.99
CA LEU A 141 -2.09 4.70 1.08
C LEU A 141 -3.07 5.80 0.68
N VAL A 142 -3.43 5.84 -0.60
CA VAL A 142 -4.42 6.75 -1.17
C VAL A 142 -5.45 5.97 -1.98
N PRO A 143 -6.65 6.54 -2.23
CA PRO A 143 -7.73 5.80 -2.88
C PRO A 143 -7.45 5.51 -4.36
N ASN A 144 -7.63 4.28 -4.80
CA ASN A 144 -7.64 4.02 -6.23
C ASN A 144 -8.96 4.47 -6.86
N TRP A 145 -8.96 5.62 -7.52
CA TRP A 145 -10.15 6.14 -8.18
C TRP A 145 -10.70 5.23 -9.28
N GLU A 146 -9.87 4.39 -9.90
CA GLU A 146 -10.30 3.40 -10.91
C GLU A 146 -11.13 2.26 -10.29
N SER A 147 -11.02 2.05 -8.98
CA SER A 147 -11.87 1.12 -8.23
C SER A 147 -13.26 1.70 -7.90
N MET A 148 -13.45 3.02 -8.06
CA MET A 148 -14.67 3.75 -7.70
C MET A 148 -15.56 4.09 -8.90
N VAL A 149 -15.59 3.20 -9.88
CA VAL A 149 -16.52 3.24 -11.00
C VAL A 149 -17.67 2.26 -10.77
N LYS A 150 -18.76 2.36 -11.54
CA LYS A 150 -19.93 1.49 -11.38
C LYS A 150 -19.60 -0.01 -11.48
N ASN A 151 -18.69 -0.38 -12.38
CA ASN A 151 -18.25 -1.75 -12.62
C ASN A 151 -16.72 -1.79 -12.71
N PRO A 152 -16.01 -1.83 -11.57
CA PRO A 152 -14.55 -1.81 -11.58
C PRO A 152 -13.97 -3.11 -12.17
N PRO A 153 -12.80 -3.06 -12.82
CA PRO A 153 -12.11 -4.26 -13.28
C PRO A 153 -11.87 -5.24 -12.12
N LYS A 154 -11.98 -6.54 -12.40
CA LYS A 154 -11.70 -7.58 -11.38
C LYS A 154 -10.26 -7.48 -10.91
N GLY A 155 -10.06 -7.53 -9.59
CA GLY A 155 -8.74 -7.52 -8.98
C GLY A 155 -8.08 -6.14 -8.86
N VAL A 156 -8.77 -5.06 -9.26
CA VAL A 156 -8.28 -3.69 -9.03
C VAL A 156 -8.10 -3.45 -7.53
N LYS A 157 -6.94 -2.92 -7.14
CA LYS A 157 -6.66 -2.59 -5.74
C LYS A 157 -7.47 -1.35 -5.35
N LYS A 158 -8.08 -1.37 -4.16
CA LYS A 158 -8.83 -0.23 -3.63
C LYS A 158 -7.92 0.91 -3.17
N TRP A 159 -6.70 0.58 -2.75
CA TRP A 159 -5.71 1.50 -2.18
C TRP A 159 -4.40 1.37 -2.95
N LEU A 160 -3.73 2.50 -3.18
CA LEU A 160 -2.44 2.59 -3.85
C LEU A 160 -1.41 3.29 -2.93
N VAL A 161 -0.16 2.87 -3.02
CA VAL A 161 0.98 3.46 -2.32
C VAL A 161 1.38 4.75 -3.03
N MET A 162 1.25 5.87 -2.31
CA MET A 162 1.79 7.17 -2.70
C MET A 162 3.19 7.41 -2.11
N SER A 163 3.46 6.90 -0.92
CA SER A 163 4.78 6.98 -0.29
C SER A 163 5.11 5.69 0.45
N GLN A 164 6.38 5.28 0.43
CA GLN A 164 6.92 4.09 1.07
C GLN A 164 8.29 4.40 1.67
N ASN A 165 8.48 4.02 2.94
CA ASN A 165 9.78 4.06 3.60
C ASN A 165 10.06 2.71 4.24
N PHE A 166 11.07 1.98 3.75
CA PHE A 166 11.48 0.68 4.26
C PHE A 166 12.83 0.78 4.95
N ARG A 167 12.95 0.14 6.13
CA ARG A 167 14.21 -0.05 6.83
C ARG A 167 14.30 -1.49 7.34
N ALA A 168 15.30 -2.24 6.86
CA ALA A 168 15.75 -3.45 7.54
C ALA A 168 16.84 -3.08 8.56
N LEU A 169 16.76 -3.67 9.75
CA LEU A 169 17.69 -3.50 10.87
C LEU A 169 18.79 -4.58 10.82
#